data_AF-A0A7W9V3Z7-F1
#
_entry.id   AF-A0A7W9V3Z7-F1
#
_cell.length_a   1.000
_cell.length_b   1.000
_cell.length_c   1.000
_cell.angle_alpha   90.00
_cell.angle_beta   90.00
_cell.angle_gamma   90.00
#
_symmetry.space_group_name_H-M   'P 1'
#
loop_
_entity.id
_entity.type
_entity.pdbx_description
1 polymer ?
#
loop_
_entity_poly.entity_id
_entity_poly.type
_entity_poly.pdbx_seq_one_letter_code
_entity_poly.pdbx_strand_id
1 'polypeptide(L)'
;MWIKYAGDDFILRGTENGQQSTAPAITVPGTSQRVEDELAKVYRLTSVLGWFLNGYVDVVETIQGSHPMGFGVQMRQAYSEVGQLGDRGFDCNHMPIIESENMRIALAFWREGQRLTRVHDSYAFLSYFKVIESQYQQGTDRADWFARHVDLMTGAAGARVSELRADGVDVGRHLYDSGRNAVAHASFGGGIVDPDIPKDRRRIAADLVLIRELARHYIASELKVPTARELYRTRNRIEPWESLIDESVVSVLKAGGTPEGHLGLDGLAVALSLWPDGSMPGLSRLIMRVDAVHEGVARVLLFNDRMTMMFAFVIDFQKGKVHTKLNSSGLLQNDHHSPTEDDVREFYTVFHRVIGNAVVELRIDGLEPVDCEVVIPVNIIPRNPEEAVAEAVEAFRRANAQRPE
;
A
#
# COMPACT_ATOMS: atom_id res chain seq x y z
N MET A 1 -2.86 8.45 -14.46
CA MET A 1 -3.94 7.97 -13.55
C MET A 1 -4.49 9.16 -12.79
N TRP A 2 -5.81 9.31 -12.71
CA TRP A 2 -6.44 10.28 -11.79
C TRP A 2 -6.60 9.64 -10.42
N ILE A 3 -6.27 10.38 -9.37
CA ILE A 3 -6.49 9.97 -7.99
C ILE A 3 -7.17 11.11 -7.23
N LYS A 4 -7.97 10.78 -6.23
CA LYS A 4 -8.52 11.74 -5.28
C LYS A 4 -7.94 11.46 -3.91
N TYR A 5 -7.37 12.47 -3.26
CA TYR A 5 -6.76 12.33 -1.94
C TYR A 5 -7.06 13.55 -1.09
N ALA A 6 -7.55 13.32 0.13
CA ALA A 6 -7.91 14.37 1.09
C ALA A 6 -8.83 15.47 0.49
N GLY A 7 -9.71 15.08 -0.44
CA GLY A 7 -10.64 16.00 -1.12
C GLY A 7 -10.10 16.68 -2.38
N ASP A 8 -8.79 16.62 -2.64
CA ASP A 8 -8.14 17.20 -3.82
C ASP A 8 -7.95 16.13 -4.92
N ASP A 9 -8.02 16.56 -6.18
CA ASP A 9 -7.73 15.72 -7.34
C ASP A 9 -6.25 15.83 -7.74
N PHE A 10 -5.66 14.72 -8.14
CA PHE A 10 -4.30 14.68 -8.67
C PHE A 10 -4.23 13.78 -9.90
N ILE A 11 -3.25 14.06 -10.75
CA ILE A 11 -2.90 13.21 -11.89
C ILE A 11 -1.48 12.71 -11.68
N LEU A 12 -1.34 11.39 -11.56
CA LEU A 12 -0.05 10.71 -11.53
C LEU A 12 0.33 10.24 -12.93
N ARG A 13 1.59 10.49 -13.32
CA ARG A 13 2.16 10.07 -14.61
C ARG A 13 3.48 9.35 -14.38
N GLY A 14 3.62 8.19 -15.03
CA GLY A 14 4.83 7.38 -15.01
C GLY A 14 5.89 7.86 -16.01
N THR A 15 6.90 7.02 -16.22
CA THR A 15 8.07 7.31 -17.06
C THR A 15 7.89 6.97 -18.54
N GLU A 16 6.84 6.23 -18.87
CA GLU A 16 6.50 5.81 -20.22
C GLU A 16 5.07 6.25 -20.54
N ASN A 17 4.92 7.11 -21.54
CA ASN A 17 3.63 7.63 -22.00
C ASN A 17 3.61 7.51 -23.54
N GLY A 18 3.46 6.28 -24.04
CA GLY A 18 3.57 5.99 -25.48
C GLY A 18 5.01 5.97 -25.96
N GLN A 19 5.32 6.67 -27.08
CA GLN A 19 6.62 6.56 -27.77
C GLN A 19 7.76 7.42 -27.20
N GLN A 20 7.48 8.34 -26.28
CA GLN A 20 8.51 9.17 -25.65
C GLN A 20 8.50 8.94 -24.14
N SER A 21 9.68 8.60 -23.62
CA SER A 21 9.87 8.57 -22.18
C SER A 21 9.74 9.99 -21.60
N THR A 22 9.24 10.10 -20.38
CA THR A 22 9.12 11.35 -19.62
C THR A 22 9.62 11.12 -18.19
N ALA A 23 9.95 12.18 -17.46
CA ALA A 23 10.10 12.05 -16.01
C ALA A 23 8.73 11.78 -15.36
N PRO A 24 8.66 11.02 -14.24
CA PRO A 24 7.42 10.86 -13.51
C PRO A 24 6.96 12.22 -12.98
N ALA A 25 5.65 12.47 -13.01
CA ALA A 25 5.10 13.78 -12.66
C ALA A 25 3.78 13.66 -11.90
N ILE A 26 3.58 14.59 -10.97
CA ILE A 26 2.33 14.80 -10.25
C ILE A 26 1.75 16.13 -10.72
N THR A 27 0.47 16.13 -11.05
CA THR A 27 -0.25 17.36 -11.41
C THR A 27 -1.42 17.53 -10.47
N VAL A 28 -1.59 18.75 -9.98
CA VAL A 28 -2.75 19.17 -9.19
C VAL A 28 -3.52 20.23 -9.99
N PRO A 29 -4.83 20.07 -10.22
CA PRO A 29 -5.65 21.12 -10.81
C PRO A 29 -5.75 22.32 -9.87
N GLY A 30 -5.63 23.53 -10.41
CA GLY A 30 -5.70 24.74 -9.60
C GLY A 30 -5.71 26.00 -10.44
N THR A 31 -5.56 27.15 -9.77
CA THR A 31 -5.55 28.47 -10.43
C THR A 31 -4.19 29.13 -10.29
N SER A 32 -3.81 29.96 -11.27
CA SER A 32 -2.53 30.68 -11.26
C SER A 32 -2.38 31.67 -10.10
N GLN A 33 -3.47 32.00 -9.41
CA GLN A 33 -3.47 32.89 -8.24
C GLN A 33 -3.10 32.19 -6.93
N ARG A 34 -3.08 30.84 -6.90
CA ARG A 34 -2.91 30.04 -5.68
C ARG A 34 -1.78 29.02 -5.78
N VAL A 35 -0.74 29.35 -6.55
CA VAL A 35 0.38 28.44 -6.84
C VAL A 35 1.00 27.82 -5.59
N GLU A 36 1.24 28.62 -4.54
CA GLU A 36 1.86 28.11 -3.31
C GLU A 36 0.96 27.11 -2.57
N ASP A 37 -0.34 27.37 -2.53
CA ASP A 37 -1.32 26.45 -1.94
C ASP A 37 -1.35 25.12 -2.70
N GLU A 38 -1.36 25.18 -4.04
CA GLU A 38 -1.38 23.99 -4.88
C GLU A 38 -0.06 23.19 -4.76
N LEU A 39 1.07 23.88 -4.71
CA LEU A 39 2.37 23.24 -4.48
C LEU A 39 2.44 22.61 -3.08
N ALA A 40 1.87 23.25 -2.06
CA ALA A 40 1.77 22.68 -0.72
C ALA A 40 0.94 21.38 -0.72
N LYS A 41 -0.10 21.26 -1.54
CA LYS A 41 -0.85 20.00 -1.71
C LYS A 41 0.02 18.90 -2.32
N VAL A 42 0.81 19.22 -3.35
CA VAL A 42 1.77 18.26 -3.95
C VAL A 42 2.77 17.79 -2.90
N TYR A 43 3.34 18.70 -2.11
CA TYR A 43 4.25 18.32 -1.01
C TYR A 43 3.56 17.44 0.04
N ARG A 44 2.32 17.73 0.42
CA ARG A 44 1.59 16.88 1.38
C ARG A 44 1.35 15.48 0.80
N LEU A 45 0.93 15.39 -0.46
CA LEU A 45 0.74 14.12 -1.14
C LEU A 45 2.04 13.31 -1.19
N THR A 46 3.15 13.90 -1.60
CA THR A 46 4.43 13.18 -1.74
C THR A 46 4.99 12.69 -0.42
N SER A 47 4.79 13.43 0.68
CA SER A 47 5.19 12.98 2.02
C SER A 47 4.44 11.71 2.44
N VAL A 48 3.12 11.69 2.26
CA VAL A 48 2.29 10.54 2.64
C VAL A 48 2.52 9.37 1.70
N LEU A 49 2.61 9.62 0.40
CA LEU A 49 2.84 8.59 -0.62
C LEU A 49 4.18 7.87 -0.40
N GLY A 50 5.25 8.64 -0.16
CA GLY A 50 6.57 8.10 0.15
C GLY A 50 6.54 7.22 1.39
N TRP A 51 5.96 7.72 2.49
CA TRP A 51 5.80 6.94 3.72
C TRP A 51 4.99 5.66 3.50
N PHE A 52 3.81 5.79 2.88
CA PHE A 52 2.85 4.71 2.69
C PHE A 52 3.46 3.54 1.91
N LEU A 53 4.17 3.85 0.82
CA LEU A 53 4.84 2.88 -0.04
C LEU A 53 6.27 2.53 0.41
N ASN A 54 6.68 2.95 1.61
CA ASN A 54 7.98 2.65 2.20
C ASN A 54 9.18 3.10 1.33
N GLY A 55 9.07 4.29 0.73
CA GLY A 55 10.11 4.94 -0.07
C GLY A 55 10.09 6.46 0.13
N TYR A 56 10.42 7.20 -0.92
CA TYR A 56 10.20 8.65 -0.98
C TYR A 56 9.94 9.13 -2.40
N VAL A 57 9.29 10.30 -2.49
CA VAL A 57 9.06 11.04 -3.74
C VAL A 57 9.65 12.43 -3.56
N ASP A 58 10.62 12.80 -4.40
CA ASP A 58 11.18 14.15 -4.43
C ASP A 58 10.43 15.04 -5.43
N VAL A 59 10.30 16.33 -5.12
CA VAL A 59 9.73 17.34 -6.01
C VAL A 59 10.87 18.27 -6.41
N VAL A 60 11.44 18.01 -7.58
CA VAL A 60 12.67 18.69 -8.04
C VAL A 60 12.40 19.91 -8.92
N GLU A 61 11.27 19.92 -9.62
CA GLU A 61 10.91 21.01 -10.53
C GLU A 61 9.39 21.15 -10.65
N THR A 62 8.94 22.38 -10.95
CA THR A 62 7.52 22.72 -11.08
C THR A 62 7.28 23.50 -12.35
N ILE A 63 6.26 23.12 -13.10
CA ILE A 63 5.79 23.84 -14.28
C ILE A 63 4.29 24.13 -14.13
N GLN A 64 3.84 25.25 -14.70
CA GLN A 64 2.44 25.66 -14.71
C GLN A 64 1.95 25.80 -16.14
N GLY A 65 0.70 25.43 -16.38
CA GLY A 65 0.03 25.64 -17.66
C GLY A 65 -1.44 25.25 -17.62
N SER A 66 -2.12 25.40 -18.75
CA SER A 66 -3.55 25.11 -18.89
C SER A 66 -3.89 23.62 -18.99
N HIS A 67 -2.88 22.77 -19.18
CA HIS A 67 -3.04 21.32 -19.32
C HIS A 67 -1.91 20.59 -18.60
N PRO A 68 -2.10 19.32 -18.22
CA PRO A 68 -1.03 18.52 -17.63
C PRO A 68 0.16 18.39 -18.60
N MET A 69 1.31 18.96 -18.25
CA MET A 69 2.56 18.86 -19.03
C MET A 69 3.55 17.89 -18.37
N GLY A 70 4.29 17.13 -19.18
CA GLY A 70 5.37 16.26 -18.71
C GLY A 70 6.73 16.96 -18.81
N PHE A 71 7.70 16.48 -18.05
CA PHE A 71 9.09 16.90 -18.20
C PHE A 71 9.86 15.94 -19.11
N GLY A 72 10.82 16.47 -19.86
CA GLY A 72 11.67 15.65 -20.72
C GLY A 72 12.54 14.67 -19.91
N VAL A 73 12.90 13.54 -20.53
CA VAL A 73 13.74 12.46 -19.94
C VAL A 73 15.05 12.96 -19.34
N GLN A 74 15.57 14.10 -19.82
CA GLN A 74 16.84 14.67 -19.40
C GLN A 74 16.81 15.29 -18.00
N MET A 75 15.66 15.34 -17.32
CA MET A 75 15.60 15.66 -15.88
C MET A 75 16.18 14.52 -15.04
N ARG A 76 17.51 14.35 -15.11
CA ARG A 76 18.30 13.35 -14.36
C ARG A 76 18.20 13.47 -12.84
N GLN A 77 17.49 14.47 -12.32
CA GLN A 77 17.29 14.69 -10.90
C GLN A 77 15.94 14.18 -10.38
N ALA A 78 14.96 13.91 -11.25
CA ALA A 78 13.69 13.36 -10.82
C ALA A 78 13.90 11.92 -10.34
N TYR A 79 13.82 11.71 -9.03
CA TYR A 79 14.03 10.41 -8.40
C TYR A 79 12.85 10.06 -7.50
N SER A 80 12.37 8.83 -7.64
CA SER A 80 11.32 8.24 -6.83
C SER A 80 11.71 6.80 -6.52
N GLU A 81 11.60 6.41 -5.24
CA GLU A 81 11.72 4.99 -4.85
C GLU A 81 10.39 4.26 -4.96
N VAL A 82 9.31 5.01 -5.17
CA VAL A 82 7.97 4.47 -5.35
C VAL A 82 7.66 4.41 -6.84
N GLY A 83 7.39 3.21 -7.31
CA GLY A 83 7.12 2.93 -8.71
C GLY A 83 6.64 1.49 -8.87
N GLN A 84 5.83 1.26 -9.88
CA GLN A 84 5.35 -0.07 -10.26
C GLN A 84 5.50 -0.23 -11.77
N LEU A 85 5.90 -1.43 -12.18
CA LEU A 85 5.98 -1.79 -13.59
C LEU A 85 4.56 -2.04 -14.13
N GLY A 86 4.33 -1.63 -15.37
CA GLY A 86 3.07 -1.85 -16.10
C GLY A 86 2.12 -0.65 -16.10
N ASP A 87 1.22 -0.64 -17.07
CA ASP A 87 0.41 0.53 -17.45
C ASP A 87 -0.62 0.96 -16.38
N ARG A 88 -0.97 0.06 -15.46
CA ARG A 88 -2.07 0.23 -14.50
C ARG A 88 -1.75 -0.27 -13.09
N GLY A 89 -0.51 -0.66 -12.81
CA GLY A 89 -0.16 -1.37 -11.58
C GLY A 89 -0.13 -0.52 -10.31
N PHE A 90 -0.01 0.81 -10.43
CA PHE A 90 0.21 1.71 -9.30
C PHE A 90 -0.95 1.73 -8.31
N ASP A 91 -0.75 1.15 -7.13
CA ASP A 91 -1.75 1.09 -6.07
C ASP A 91 -1.36 1.99 -4.89
N CYS A 92 -2.18 3.00 -4.65
CA CYS A 92 -2.16 3.82 -3.44
C CYS A 92 -3.54 3.91 -2.80
N ASN A 93 -4.40 2.90 -3.05
CA ASN A 93 -5.70 2.80 -2.41
C ASN A 93 -5.51 2.71 -0.89
N HIS A 94 -6.44 3.33 -0.14
CA HIS A 94 -6.45 3.36 1.32
C HIS A 94 -5.27 4.09 1.98
N MET A 95 -4.52 4.91 1.22
CA MET A 95 -3.54 5.82 1.80
C MET A 95 -4.21 6.69 2.89
N PRO A 96 -3.61 6.80 4.10
CA PRO A 96 -4.26 7.44 5.23
C PRO A 96 -4.47 8.93 4.99
N ILE A 97 -5.63 9.47 5.39
CA ILE A 97 -5.89 10.90 5.37
C ILE A 97 -5.21 11.55 6.58
N ILE A 98 -4.23 12.42 6.32
CA ILE A 98 -3.48 13.10 7.37
C ILE A 98 -4.06 14.49 7.63
N GLU A 99 -4.86 14.61 8.68
CA GLU A 99 -5.48 15.89 9.09
C GLU A 99 -4.61 16.66 10.08
N SER A 100 -3.94 15.97 11.00
CA SER A 100 -3.18 16.59 12.06
C SER A 100 -1.88 17.24 11.58
N GLU A 101 -1.63 18.47 12.00
CA GLU A 101 -0.46 19.26 11.58
C GLU A 101 0.86 18.64 12.05
N ASN A 102 0.90 18.10 13.27
CA ASN A 102 2.09 17.45 13.81
C ASN A 102 2.51 16.22 12.97
N MET A 103 1.55 15.43 12.47
CA MET A 103 1.78 14.31 11.57
C MET A 103 2.27 14.77 10.19
N ARG A 104 1.70 15.84 9.66
CA ARG A 104 2.15 16.43 8.38
C ARG A 104 3.61 16.88 8.47
N ILE A 105 3.97 17.55 9.55
CA ILE A 105 5.34 18.00 9.81
C ILE A 105 6.30 16.81 9.94
N ALA A 106 5.93 15.79 10.71
CA ALA A 106 6.72 14.57 10.87
C ALA A 106 6.98 13.87 9.52
N LEU A 107 5.94 13.70 8.70
CA LEU A 107 6.08 13.08 7.37
C LEU A 107 6.90 13.94 6.39
N ALA A 108 6.80 15.27 6.49
CA ALA A 108 7.63 16.18 5.69
C ALA A 108 9.13 16.06 6.04
N PHE A 109 9.46 16.01 7.34
CA PHE A 109 10.83 15.79 7.79
C PHE A 109 11.34 14.39 7.45
N TRP A 110 10.49 13.37 7.52
CA TRP A 110 10.81 12.03 7.05
C TRP A 110 11.19 12.02 5.57
N ARG A 111 10.36 12.61 4.71
CA ARG A 111 10.62 12.72 3.26
C ARG A 111 11.94 13.42 2.98
N GLU A 112 12.21 14.54 3.68
CA GLU A 112 13.46 15.28 3.52
C GLU A 112 14.68 14.46 3.98
N GLY A 113 14.57 13.73 5.10
CA GLY A 113 15.61 12.81 5.56
C GLY A 113 15.92 11.70 4.54
N GLN A 114 14.88 11.12 3.96
CA GLN A 114 15.02 10.09 2.91
C GLN A 114 15.77 10.63 1.69
N ARG A 115 15.36 11.81 1.21
CA ARG A 115 16.03 12.52 0.10
C ARG A 115 17.51 12.75 0.37
N LEU A 116 17.85 13.22 1.57
CA LEU A 116 19.21 13.59 1.94
C LEU A 116 20.12 12.41 2.27
N THR A 117 19.57 11.22 2.51
CA THR A 117 20.33 10.03 2.95
C THR A 117 21.43 9.62 1.96
N ARG A 118 21.31 9.98 0.68
CA ARG A 118 22.34 9.70 -0.34
C ARG A 118 23.16 10.92 -0.76
N VAL A 119 22.89 12.06 -0.13
CA VAL A 119 23.47 13.35 -0.49
C VAL A 119 24.34 13.89 0.65
N HIS A 120 23.82 13.89 1.87
CA HIS A 120 24.50 14.49 3.01
C HIS A 120 24.03 13.93 4.37
N ASP A 121 24.82 13.02 4.96
CA ASP A 121 24.48 12.30 6.19
C ASP A 121 24.07 13.20 7.34
N SER A 122 24.77 14.33 7.57
CA SER A 122 24.42 15.24 8.68
C SER A 122 23.05 15.90 8.54
N TYR A 123 22.67 16.32 7.33
CA TYR A 123 21.36 16.93 7.11
C TYR A 123 20.25 15.87 7.06
N ALA A 124 20.56 14.65 6.59
CA ALA A 124 19.66 13.52 6.70
C ALA A 124 19.38 13.18 8.18
N PHE A 125 20.44 13.07 8.99
CA PHE A 125 20.35 12.86 10.43
C PHE A 125 19.47 13.93 11.08
N LEU A 126 19.74 15.21 10.81
CA LEU A 126 18.98 16.32 11.36
C LEU A 126 17.49 16.26 10.97
N SER A 127 17.19 15.87 9.73
CA SER A 127 15.82 15.74 9.25
C SER A 127 15.08 14.61 9.98
N TYR A 128 15.68 13.43 10.14
CA TYR A 128 15.08 12.36 10.95
C TYR A 128 14.95 12.74 12.42
N PHE A 129 15.93 13.44 13.00
CA PHE A 129 15.84 13.95 14.36
C PHE A 129 14.65 14.91 14.53
N LYS A 130 14.40 15.79 13.55
CA LYS A 130 13.28 16.74 13.54
C LYS A 130 11.91 16.07 13.49
N VAL A 131 11.79 14.84 12.98
CA VAL A 131 10.56 14.04 13.07
C VAL A 131 10.11 13.91 14.52
N ILE A 132 11.04 13.65 15.44
CA ILE A 132 10.78 13.46 16.86
C ILE A 132 10.81 14.82 17.58
N GLU A 133 11.82 15.65 17.31
CA GLU A 133 11.98 16.94 18.00
C GLU A 133 10.79 17.89 17.83
N SER A 134 10.18 17.94 16.64
CA SER A 134 9.03 18.82 16.38
C SER A 134 7.77 18.49 17.18
N GLN A 135 7.77 17.38 17.93
CA GLN A 135 6.60 16.85 18.64
C GLN A 135 6.62 17.21 20.14
N TYR A 136 7.72 17.79 20.62
CA TYR A 136 7.90 18.13 22.04
C TYR A 136 8.20 19.62 22.21
N GLN A 137 7.60 20.23 23.22
CA GLN A 137 7.91 21.61 23.60
C GLN A 137 9.16 21.70 24.49
N GLN A 138 9.41 20.66 25.31
CA GLN A 138 10.52 20.62 26.27
C GLN A 138 11.55 19.56 25.87
N GLY A 139 12.84 19.89 26.08
CA GLY A 139 13.95 19.01 25.68
C GLY A 139 14.11 17.75 26.55
N THR A 140 13.65 17.77 27.81
CA THR A 140 13.73 16.65 28.76
C THR A 140 12.81 15.50 28.34
N ASP A 141 11.57 15.80 27.98
CA ASP A 141 10.58 14.79 27.56
C ASP A 141 11.07 13.97 26.37
N ARG A 142 11.80 14.62 25.46
CA ARG A 142 12.43 13.99 24.30
C ARG A 142 13.59 13.07 24.69
N ALA A 143 14.44 13.48 25.62
CA ALA A 143 15.55 12.65 26.09
C ALA A 143 15.03 11.37 26.77
N ASP A 144 13.97 11.51 27.59
CA ASP A 144 13.29 10.39 28.22
C ASP A 144 12.59 9.49 27.18
N TRP A 145 12.08 10.07 26.09
CA TRP A 145 11.55 9.27 24.98
C TRP A 145 12.64 8.43 24.33
N PHE A 146 13.80 9.00 23.99
CA PHE A 146 14.91 8.23 23.42
C PHE A 146 15.36 7.11 24.35
N ALA A 147 15.56 7.39 25.63
CA ALA A 147 15.98 6.39 26.62
C ALA A 147 15.05 5.17 26.68
N ARG A 148 13.72 5.38 26.50
CA ARG A 148 12.73 4.30 26.53
C ARG A 148 12.64 3.49 25.23
N HIS A 149 12.97 4.08 24.08
CA HIS A 149 12.70 3.46 22.77
C HIS A 149 13.94 2.93 22.05
N VAL A 150 15.14 3.34 22.47
CA VAL A 150 16.39 2.84 21.89
C VAL A 150 16.50 1.31 21.99
N ASP A 151 15.99 0.71 23.06
CA ASP A 151 15.99 -0.74 23.28
C ASP A 151 15.00 -1.52 22.41
N LEU A 152 14.08 -0.84 21.73
CA LEU A 152 13.14 -1.46 20.79
C LEU A 152 13.75 -1.62 19.40
N MET A 153 14.93 -1.04 19.15
CA MET A 153 15.58 -1.08 17.85
C MET A 153 16.14 -2.47 17.55
N THR A 154 15.89 -2.96 16.34
CA THR A 154 16.34 -4.28 15.88
C THR A 154 17.21 -4.17 14.63
N GLY A 155 17.79 -5.28 14.17
CA GLY A 155 18.64 -5.31 12.97
C GLY A 155 19.85 -4.39 13.07
N ALA A 156 20.13 -3.63 12.00
CA ALA A 156 21.29 -2.73 11.94
C ALA A 156 21.24 -1.60 12.98
N ALA A 157 20.05 -1.07 13.29
CA ALA A 157 19.90 -0.05 14.34
C ALA A 157 20.19 -0.65 15.72
N GLY A 158 19.67 -1.84 16.03
CA GLY A 158 19.97 -2.55 17.27
C GLY A 158 21.46 -2.93 17.42
N ALA A 159 22.12 -3.29 16.31
CA ALA A 159 23.56 -3.50 16.29
C ALA A 159 24.32 -2.21 16.66
N ARG A 160 23.93 -1.06 16.10
CA ARG A 160 24.52 0.24 16.42
C ARG A 160 24.34 0.63 17.88
N VAL A 161 23.17 0.36 18.46
CA VAL A 161 22.91 0.56 19.90
C VAL A 161 23.87 -0.28 20.75
N SER A 162 24.09 -1.53 20.36
CA SER A 162 24.98 -2.46 21.07
C SER A 162 26.45 -1.99 21.01
N GLU A 163 26.90 -1.50 19.85
CA GLU A 163 28.24 -0.91 19.68
C GLU A 163 28.46 0.28 20.60
N LEU A 164 27.55 1.26 20.60
CA LEU A 164 27.66 2.45 21.44
C LEU A 164 27.70 2.09 22.93
N ARG A 165 26.92 1.08 23.36
CA ARG A 165 26.95 0.60 24.74
C ARG A 165 28.24 -0.11 25.10
N ALA A 166 28.82 -0.88 24.18
CA ALA A 166 30.12 -1.51 24.39
C ALA A 166 31.23 -0.47 24.62
N ASP A 167 31.09 0.70 24.01
CA ASP A 167 31.97 1.86 24.22
C ASP A 167 31.66 2.66 25.51
N GLY A 168 30.70 2.22 26.32
CA GLY A 168 30.30 2.88 27.57
C GLY A 168 29.46 4.15 27.37
N VAL A 169 28.88 4.34 26.18
CA VAL A 169 28.09 5.53 25.84
C VAL A 169 26.63 5.36 26.28
N ASP A 170 26.09 6.38 26.96
CA ASP A 170 24.65 6.54 27.12
C ASP A 170 24.04 6.92 25.77
N VAL A 171 23.41 5.96 25.10
CA VAL A 171 22.92 6.11 23.72
C VAL A 171 21.84 7.18 23.61
N GLY A 172 20.92 7.26 24.57
CA GLY A 172 19.82 8.24 24.53
C GLY A 172 20.36 9.66 24.66
N ARG A 173 21.28 9.85 25.62
CA ARG A 173 21.99 11.12 25.78
C ARG A 173 22.89 11.43 24.60
N HIS A 174 23.60 10.46 24.06
CA HIS A 174 24.45 10.62 22.88
C HIS A 174 23.65 11.11 21.67
N LEU A 175 22.50 10.50 21.37
CA LEU A 175 21.65 10.97 20.26
C LEU A 175 21.12 12.39 20.49
N TYR A 176 20.78 12.72 21.74
CA TYR A 176 20.34 14.07 22.11
C TYR A 176 21.45 15.11 21.95
N ASP A 177 22.63 14.86 22.53
CA ASP A 177 23.77 15.78 22.57
C ASP A 177 24.48 15.85 21.21
N SER A 178 24.71 14.71 20.56
CA SER A 178 25.36 14.61 19.25
C SER A 178 24.47 15.05 18.10
N GLY A 179 23.16 14.79 18.16
CA GLY A 179 22.25 15.10 17.06
C GLY A 179 21.97 16.60 16.91
N ARG A 180 21.76 17.29 18.03
CA ARG A 180 21.42 18.71 18.08
C ARG A 180 22.64 19.62 17.96
N ASN A 181 23.71 19.35 18.72
CA ASN A 181 24.87 20.25 18.76
C ASN A 181 25.75 20.13 17.53
N ALA A 182 25.78 18.95 16.90
CA ALA A 182 26.77 18.72 15.86
C ALA A 182 26.37 19.28 14.49
N VAL A 183 25.08 19.53 14.23
CA VAL A 183 24.59 19.98 12.91
C VAL A 183 23.84 21.32 12.97
N ALA A 184 23.13 21.63 14.05
CA ALA A 184 22.26 22.82 14.11
C ALA A 184 22.87 24.04 14.84
N HIS A 185 23.92 23.84 15.64
CA HIS A 185 24.53 24.90 16.45
C HIS A 185 26.05 24.96 16.24
N ALA A 186 26.51 25.93 15.43
CA ALA A 186 27.93 26.14 15.10
C ALA A 186 28.65 27.08 16.09
N SER A 187 28.25 27.10 17.36
CA SER A 187 28.85 27.99 18.36
C SER A 187 30.30 27.60 18.62
N PHE A 188 31.24 28.51 18.35
CA PHE A 188 32.67 28.30 18.54
C PHE A 188 32.99 27.81 19.97
N GLY A 189 33.64 26.64 20.09
CA GLY A 189 33.92 25.97 21.38
C GLY A 189 32.86 24.97 21.85
N GLY A 190 31.76 24.80 21.13
CA GLY A 190 30.78 23.70 21.32
C GLY A 190 31.18 22.40 20.62
N GLY A 191 30.49 21.31 20.92
CA GLY A 191 30.66 20.01 20.24
C GLY A 191 30.08 20.00 18.83
N ILE A 192 30.73 20.71 17.89
CA ILE A 192 30.36 20.83 16.48
C ILE A 192 30.85 19.59 15.71
N VAL A 193 30.12 19.12 14.68
CA VAL A 193 30.70 18.23 13.65
C VAL A 193 31.47 19.08 12.67
N ASP A 194 32.79 18.92 12.67
CA ASP A 194 33.65 19.57 11.69
C ASP A 194 33.64 18.74 10.40
N PRO A 195 33.15 19.28 9.27
CA PRO A 195 33.13 18.55 8.00
C PRO A 195 34.52 18.19 7.48
N ASP A 196 35.57 18.88 7.95
CA ASP A 196 36.97 18.60 7.61
C ASP A 196 37.60 17.55 8.54
N ILE A 197 36.89 17.08 9.58
CA ILE A 197 37.31 15.96 10.44
C ILE A 197 36.62 14.66 9.96
N PRO A 198 37.34 13.73 9.30
CA PRO A 198 36.73 12.51 8.76
C PRO A 198 36.15 11.56 9.81
N LYS A 199 36.59 11.68 11.07
CA LYS A 199 36.06 10.90 12.20
C LYS A 199 34.62 11.32 12.52
N ASP A 200 34.32 12.61 12.45
CA ASP A 200 33.00 13.16 12.76
C ASP A 200 31.99 12.76 11.70
N ARG A 201 32.37 12.82 10.41
CA ARG A 201 31.57 12.29 9.32
C ARG A 201 31.25 10.80 9.49
N ARG A 202 32.26 9.97 9.75
CA ARG A 202 32.07 8.52 9.95
C ARG A 202 31.13 8.21 11.11
N ARG A 203 31.23 8.98 12.20
CA ARG A 203 30.36 8.84 13.37
C ARG A 203 28.91 9.15 13.03
N ILE A 204 28.62 10.29 12.40
CA ILE A 204 27.27 10.65 11.97
C ILE A 204 26.69 9.63 10.99
N ALA A 205 27.49 9.19 10.01
CA ALA A 205 27.08 8.15 9.06
C ALA A 205 26.70 6.84 9.77
N ALA A 206 27.47 6.43 10.78
CA ALA A 206 27.18 5.23 11.58
C ALA A 206 25.91 5.38 12.43
N ASP A 207 25.62 6.58 12.95
CA ASP A 207 24.43 6.86 13.76
C ASP A 207 23.17 7.10 12.91
N LEU A 208 23.31 7.33 11.60
CA LEU A 208 22.20 7.62 10.68
C LEU A 208 21.17 6.50 10.65
N VAL A 209 21.60 5.25 10.67
CA VAL A 209 20.69 4.09 10.68
C VAL A 209 19.82 4.08 11.94
N LEU A 210 20.40 4.46 13.08
CA LEU A 210 19.70 4.47 14.36
C LEU A 210 18.64 5.57 14.41
N ILE A 211 19.00 6.81 14.05
CA ILE A 211 18.03 7.91 14.09
C ILE A 211 16.90 7.74 13.06
N ARG A 212 17.20 7.15 11.89
CA ARG A 212 16.18 6.84 10.89
C ARG A 212 15.18 5.83 11.41
N GLU A 213 15.62 4.73 12.03
CA GLU A 213 14.71 3.72 12.57
C GLU A 213 13.91 4.25 13.77
N LEU A 214 14.49 5.12 14.61
CA LEU A 214 13.76 5.80 15.68
C LEU A 214 12.67 6.73 15.12
N ALA A 215 12.97 7.51 14.09
CA ALA A 215 11.99 8.39 13.43
C ALA A 215 10.87 7.57 12.78
N ARG A 216 11.21 6.46 12.11
CA ARG A 216 10.25 5.51 11.55
C ARG A 216 9.35 4.93 12.65
N HIS A 217 9.95 4.49 13.75
CA HIS A 217 9.23 3.94 14.89
C HIS A 217 8.28 4.96 15.51
N TYR A 218 8.70 6.22 15.63
CA TYR A 218 7.86 7.32 16.12
C TYR A 218 6.62 7.51 15.24
N ILE A 219 6.78 7.64 13.92
CA ILE A 219 5.66 7.84 12.99
C ILE A 219 4.68 6.65 13.03
N ALA A 220 5.20 5.42 13.03
CA ALA A 220 4.36 4.23 13.02
C ALA A 220 3.67 3.98 14.38
N SER A 221 4.40 4.14 15.49
CA SER A 221 3.94 3.68 16.81
C SER A 221 3.32 4.78 17.65
N GLU A 222 3.82 6.01 17.58
CA GLU A 222 3.31 7.14 18.36
C GLU A 222 2.26 7.91 17.57
N LEU A 223 2.57 8.25 16.31
CA LEU A 223 1.63 8.97 15.43
C LEU A 223 0.61 8.05 14.75
N LYS A 224 0.78 6.72 14.85
CA LYS A 224 -0.13 5.72 14.27
C LYS A 224 -0.39 5.93 12.78
N VAL A 225 0.60 6.42 12.03
CA VAL A 225 0.47 6.58 10.58
C VAL A 225 0.89 5.27 9.91
N PRO A 226 -0.05 4.52 9.32
CA PRO A 226 0.26 3.18 8.82
C PRO A 226 1.00 3.24 7.48
N THR A 227 1.75 2.17 7.20
CA THR A 227 2.27 1.90 5.85
C THR A 227 1.33 0.96 5.09
N ALA A 228 1.47 0.84 3.76
CA ALA A 228 0.68 -0.08 2.94
C ALA A 228 0.79 -1.53 3.44
N ARG A 229 2.00 -1.94 3.85
CA ARG A 229 2.24 -3.29 4.41
C ARG A 229 1.54 -3.50 5.74
N GLU A 230 1.46 -2.48 6.57
CA GLU A 230 0.76 -2.55 7.85
C GLU A 230 -0.76 -2.58 7.66
N LEU A 231 -1.30 -1.72 6.80
CA LEU A 231 -2.72 -1.76 6.42
C LEU A 231 -3.08 -3.11 5.82
N TYR A 232 -2.26 -3.66 4.92
CA TYR A 232 -2.49 -4.99 4.35
C TYR A 232 -2.69 -6.08 5.43
N ARG A 233 -2.00 -5.96 6.57
CA ARG A 233 -2.07 -6.93 7.68
C ARG A 233 -3.25 -6.69 8.61
N THR A 234 -3.63 -5.43 8.83
CA THR A 234 -4.47 -5.02 9.97
C THR A 234 -5.85 -4.50 9.56
N ARG A 235 -6.00 -4.02 8.32
CA ARG A 235 -7.27 -3.45 7.83
C ARG A 235 -8.35 -4.53 7.79
N ASN A 236 -9.52 -4.19 8.31
CA ASN A 236 -10.74 -4.95 8.06
C ASN A 236 -11.27 -4.60 6.66
N ARG A 237 -11.10 -5.53 5.73
CA ARG A 237 -11.52 -5.37 4.33
C ARG A 237 -13.02 -5.58 4.13
N ILE A 238 -13.68 -6.25 5.09
CA ILE A 238 -15.10 -6.58 5.01
C ILE A 238 -15.98 -5.46 5.58
N GLU A 239 -15.37 -4.48 6.28
CA GLU A 239 -16.07 -3.34 6.88
C GLU A 239 -17.12 -2.67 5.97
N PRO A 240 -16.85 -2.41 4.66
CA PRO A 240 -17.86 -1.82 3.78
C PRO A 240 -19.15 -2.63 3.65
N TRP A 241 -19.08 -3.95 3.86
CA TRP A 241 -20.21 -4.87 3.73
C TRP A 241 -20.88 -5.19 5.06
N GLU A 242 -20.33 -4.75 6.20
CA GLU A 242 -20.96 -5.01 7.50
C GLU A 242 -22.36 -4.41 7.61
N SER A 243 -22.62 -3.31 6.91
CA SER A 243 -23.95 -2.70 6.81
C SER A 243 -25.02 -3.57 6.13
N LEU A 244 -24.60 -4.62 5.40
CA LEU A 244 -25.50 -5.58 4.75
C LEU A 244 -25.94 -6.70 5.70
N ILE A 245 -25.33 -6.78 6.90
CA ILE A 245 -25.52 -7.85 7.87
C ILE A 245 -26.04 -7.23 9.15
N ASP A 246 -26.96 -7.91 9.84
CA ASP A 246 -27.43 -7.44 11.14
C ASP A 246 -26.28 -7.29 12.14
N GLU A 247 -26.23 -6.16 12.85
CA GLU A 247 -25.12 -5.82 13.77
C GLU A 247 -24.87 -6.89 14.85
N SER A 248 -25.95 -7.52 15.33
CA SER A 248 -25.87 -8.63 16.29
C SER A 248 -25.16 -9.86 15.69
N VAL A 249 -25.40 -10.14 14.41
CA VAL A 249 -24.79 -11.25 13.67
C VAL A 249 -23.30 -10.95 13.40
N VAL A 250 -22.97 -9.72 12.99
CA VAL A 250 -21.58 -9.27 12.80
C VAL A 250 -20.79 -9.42 14.10
N SER A 251 -21.39 -9.02 15.24
CA SER A 251 -20.74 -9.12 16.55
C SER A 251 -20.42 -10.57 16.93
N VAL A 252 -21.35 -11.51 16.69
CA VAL A 252 -21.11 -12.95 16.92
C VAL A 252 -19.99 -13.47 16.03
N LEU A 253 -19.99 -13.11 14.75
CA LEU A 253 -18.96 -13.55 13.80
C LEU A 253 -17.57 -13.02 14.14
N LYS A 254 -17.45 -11.73 14.49
CA LYS A 254 -16.18 -11.13 14.92
C LYS A 254 -15.64 -11.74 16.22
N ALA A 255 -16.52 -12.24 17.08
CA ALA A 255 -16.16 -12.99 18.28
C ALA A 255 -15.81 -14.47 17.99
N GLY A 256 -15.89 -14.91 16.74
CA GLY A 256 -15.63 -16.30 16.34
C GLY A 256 -16.77 -17.27 16.64
N GLY A 257 -17.98 -16.76 16.86
CA GLY A 257 -19.17 -17.57 17.03
C GLY A 257 -19.80 -18.00 15.70
N THR A 258 -20.84 -18.84 15.80
CA THR A 258 -21.69 -19.21 14.65
C THR A 258 -23.09 -18.63 14.90
N PRO A 259 -23.53 -17.62 14.13
CA PRO A 259 -24.84 -17.01 14.33
C PRO A 259 -25.96 -17.98 13.97
N GLU A 260 -27.07 -17.91 14.70
CA GLU A 260 -28.32 -18.57 14.32
C GLU A 260 -29.07 -17.68 13.34
N GLY A 261 -29.26 -18.12 12.09
CA GLY A 261 -30.02 -17.39 11.07
C GLY A 261 -29.26 -17.11 9.77
N HIS A 262 -29.85 -16.26 8.93
CA HIS A 262 -29.29 -15.90 7.62
C HIS A 262 -28.30 -14.72 7.74
N LEU A 263 -27.22 -14.78 6.97
CA LEU A 263 -26.16 -13.76 6.99
C LEU A 263 -26.54 -12.45 6.26
N GLY A 264 -27.68 -12.40 5.57
CA GLY A 264 -28.07 -11.23 4.75
C GLY A 264 -27.31 -11.09 3.42
N LEU A 265 -26.28 -11.92 3.19
CA LEU A 265 -25.48 -11.90 1.96
C LEU A 265 -26.02 -12.81 0.83
N ASP A 266 -26.96 -13.70 1.14
CA ASP A 266 -27.50 -14.66 0.16
C ASP A 266 -28.38 -13.95 -0.89
N GLY A 267 -28.15 -14.26 -2.17
CA GLY A 267 -28.90 -13.70 -3.30
C GLY A 267 -28.40 -12.34 -3.79
N LEU A 268 -27.38 -11.74 -3.16
CA LEU A 268 -26.83 -10.46 -3.61
C LEU A 268 -26.18 -10.58 -4.99
N ALA A 269 -26.35 -9.54 -5.80
CA ALA A 269 -25.65 -9.39 -7.06
C ALA A 269 -24.26 -8.78 -6.80
N VAL A 270 -23.22 -9.47 -7.26
CA VAL A 270 -21.81 -9.13 -7.03
C VAL A 270 -21.07 -9.18 -8.36
N ALA A 271 -20.35 -8.12 -8.69
CA ALA A 271 -19.39 -8.15 -9.79
C ALA A 271 -18.02 -8.63 -9.29
N LEU A 272 -17.34 -9.43 -10.11
CA LEU A 272 -15.96 -9.88 -9.86
C LEU A 272 -15.03 -9.18 -10.85
N SER A 273 -14.09 -8.39 -10.31
CA SER A 273 -13.06 -7.69 -11.06
C SER A 273 -11.66 -8.19 -10.69
N LEU A 274 -10.68 -7.94 -11.56
CA LEU A 274 -9.27 -8.22 -11.30
C LEU A 274 -8.49 -6.91 -11.32
N TRP A 275 -8.16 -6.33 -10.16
CA TRP A 275 -7.40 -5.09 -10.12
C TRP A 275 -6.07 -5.24 -10.88
N PRO A 276 -5.69 -4.26 -11.72
CA PRO A 276 -6.33 -2.95 -11.94
C PRO A 276 -7.36 -2.92 -13.09
N ASP A 277 -7.70 -4.08 -13.63
CA ASP A 277 -8.69 -4.22 -14.68
C ASP A 277 -10.11 -4.25 -14.12
N GLY A 278 -11.06 -3.74 -14.91
CA GLY A 278 -12.46 -3.78 -14.55
C GLY A 278 -13.04 -5.19 -14.62
N SER A 279 -14.35 -5.29 -14.36
CA SER A 279 -15.07 -6.55 -14.50
C SER A 279 -15.14 -6.97 -15.97
N MET A 280 -14.97 -8.27 -16.21
CA MET A 280 -15.31 -8.87 -17.50
C MET A 280 -16.85 -8.96 -17.64
N PRO A 281 -17.40 -8.95 -18.87
CA PRO A 281 -18.85 -8.94 -19.10
C PRO A 281 -19.61 -10.06 -18.38
N GLY A 282 -19.17 -11.32 -18.47
CA GLY A 282 -19.85 -12.45 -17.82
C GLY A 282 -19.61 -12.54 -16.31
N LEU A 283 -18.73 -11.68 -15.76
CA LEU A 283 -18.46 -11.55 -14.32
C LEU A 283 -19.06 -10.27 -13.70
N SER A 284 -19.71 -9.44 -14.51
CA SER A 284 -20.29 -8.16 -14.08
C SER A 284 -21.49 -8.33 -13.16
N ARG A 285 -22.10 -9.52 -13.15
CA ARG A 285 -23.23 -9.84 -12.29
C ARG A 285 -23.24 -11.33 -11.97
N LEU A 286 -22.75 -11.67 -10.78
CA LEU A 286 -22.81 -12.99 -10.19
C LEU A 286 -23.78 -12.98 -9.00
N ILE A 287 -24.48 -14.07 -8.76
CA ILE A 287 -25.35 -14.24 -7.59
C ILE A 287 -24.55 -14.91 -6.48
N MET A 288 -24.46 -14.23 -5.34
CA MET A 288 -23.85 -14.78 -4.13
C MET A 288 -24.77 -15.81 -3.47
N ARG A 289 -24.21 -16.93 -3.05
CA ARG A 289 -24.84 -17.91 -2.18
C ARG A 289 -23.97 -18.16 -0.95
N VAL A 290 -24.59 -18.17 0.22
CA VAL A 290 -23.92 -18.54 1.47
C VAL A 290 -24.02 -20.05 1.63
N ASP A 291 -22.88 -20.73 1.49
CA ASP A 291 -22.79 -22.20 1.51
C ASP A 291 -22.71 -22.73 2.95
N ALA A 292 -21.87 -22.11 3.78
CA ALA A 292 -21.71 -22.49 5.18
C ALA A 292 -21.22 -21.31 6.02
N VAL A 293 -21.59 -21.29 7.30
CA VAL A 293 -21.07 -20.33 8.29
C VAL A 293 -20.65 -21.11 9.53
N HIS A 294 -19.41 -20.92 9.97
CA HIS A 294 -18.88 -21.59 11.15
C HIS A 294 -17.72 -20.78 11.75
N GLU A 295 -17.69 -20.63 13.07
CA GLU A 295 -16.59 -20.03 13.83
C GLU A 295 -16.12 -18.65 13.31
N GLY A 296 -17.06 -17.76 12.99
CA GLY A 296 -16.75 -16.43 12.45
C GLY A 296 -16.29 -16.43 10.99
N VAL A 297 -16.45 -17.54 10.28
CA VAL A 297 -16.05 -17.69 8.88
C VAL A 297 -17.27 -18.09 8.04
N ALA A 298 -17.49 -17.37 6.94
CA ALA A 298 -18.53 -17.69 5.96
C ALA A 298 -17.92 -18.14 4.64
N ARG A 299 -18.33 -19.31 4.15
CA ARG A 299 -18.04 -19.75 2.79
C ARG A 299 -19.14 -19.25 1.86
N VAL A 300 -18.75 -18.53 0.83
CA VAL A 300 -19.69 -17.99 -0.18
C VAL A 300 -19.30 -18.47 -1.58
N LEU A 301 -20.30 -18.69 -2.41
CA LEU A 301 -20.17 -19.12 -3.79
C LEU A 301 -20.81 -18.07 -4.69
N LEU A 302 -20.11 -17.63 -5.73
CA LEU A 302 -20.64 -16.71 -6.73
C LEU A 302 -20.94 -17.49 -8.01
N PHE A 303 -22.17 -17.39 -8.51
CA PHE A 303 -22.60 -18.06 -9.74
C PHE A 303 -22.98 -17.04 -10.81
N ASN A 304 -22.61 -17.29 -12.06
CA ASN A 304 -23.21 -16.53 -13.16
C ASN A 304 -24.67 -16.94 -13.39
N ASP A 305 -25.42 -16.13 -14.14
CA ASP A 305 -26.86 -16.37 -14.38
C ASP A 305 -27.15 -17.71 -15.07
N ARG A 306 -26.20 -18.22 -15.87
CA ARG A 306 -26.32 -19.50 -16.57
C ARG A 306 -25.95 -20.70 -15.69
N MET A 307 -25.43 -20.47 -14.49
CA MET A 307 -24.87 -21.49 -13.59
C MET A 307 -23.82 -22.38 -14.29
N THR A 308 -22.99 -21.75 -15.12
CA THR A 308 -21.87 -22.39 -15.85
C THR A 308 -20.51 -22.01 -15.28
N MET A 309 -20.44 -20.99 -14.42
CA MET A 309 -19.26 -20.59 -13.68
C MET A 309 -19.58 -20.49 -12.20
N MET A 310 -18.65 -20.96 -11.36
CA MET A 310 -18.70 -20.82 -9.91
C MET A 310 -17.36 -20.36 -9.37
N PHE A 311 -17.37 -19.32 -8.54
CA PHE A 311 -16.20 -18.86 -7.79
C PHE A 311 -16.44 -18.98 -6.29
N ALA A 312 -15.54 -19.67 -5.59
CA ALA A 312 -15.63 -19.86 -4.15
C ALA A 312 -14.74 -18.88 -3.40
N PHE A 313 -15.29 -18.30 -2.33
CA PHE A 313 -14.60 -17.39 -1.42
C PHE A 313 -14.86 -17.79 0.03
N VAL A 314 -13.94 -17.37 0.90
CA VAL A 314 -14.09 -17.48 2.34
C VAL A 314 -13.94 -16.11 2.97
N ILE A 315 -14.96 -15.66 3.67
CA ILE A 315 -15.03 -14.39 4.40
C ILE A 315 -14.71 -14.70 5.87
N ASP A 316 -13.54 -14.28 6.34
CA ASP A 316 -13.08 -14.41 7.72
C ASP A 316 -13.36 -13.09 8.46
N PHE A 317 -14.46 -13.06 9.24
CA PHE A 317 -14.90 -11.86 9.95
C PHE A 317 -14.01 -11.51 11.13
N GLN A 318 -13.36 -12.50 11.75
CA GLN A 318 -12.43 -12.24 12.86
C GLN A 318 -11.21 -11.47 12.38
N LYS A 319 -10.69 -11.82 11.20
CA LYS A 319 -9.51 -11.18 10.62
C LYS A 319 -9.84 -10.04 9.66
N GLY A 320 -11.11 -9.86 9.30
CA GLY A 320 -11.52 -8.86 8.34
C GLY A 320 -10.99 -9.14 6.93
N LYS A 321 -10.96 -10.41 6.50
CA LYS A 321 -10.29 -10.84 5.26
C LYS A 321 -11.18 -11.69 4.37
N VAL A 322 -10.99 -11.56 3.05
CA VAL A 322 -11.63 -12.44 2.06
C VAL A 322 -10.57 -13.23 1.33
N HIS A 323 -10.72 -14.55 1.30
CA HIS A 323 -9.80 -15.47 0.65
C HIS A 323 -10.43 -16.08 -0.61
N THR A 324 -9.72 -15.97 -1.73
CA THR A 324 -10.10 -16.66 -2.98
C THR A 324 -9.79 -18.15 -2.85
N LYS A 325 -10.78 -19.03 -3.11
CA LYS A 325 -10.63 -20.50 -3.10
C LYS A 325 -10.66 -21.07 -4.50
N LEU A 326 -9.61 -20.79 -5.28
CA LEU A 326 -9.50 -21.21 -6.68
C LEU A 326 -9.69 -22.73 -6.90
N ASN A 327 -9.22 -23.55 -5.96
CA ASN A 327 -9.38 -25.01 -6.00
C ASN A 327 -10.82 -25.49 -5.78
N SER A 328 -11.67 -24.62 -5.26
CA SER A 328 -13.10 -24.86 -5.03
C SER A 328 -13.97 -24.08 -6.02
N SER A 329 -13.35 -23.40 -7.00
CA SER A 329 -14.00 -22.73 -8.11
C SER A 329 -13.98 -23.64 -9.34
N GLY A 330 -14.95 -23.48 -10.24
CA GLY A 330 -15.00 -24.33 -11.43
C GLY A 330 -16.00 -23.89 -12.49
N LEU A 331 -15.83 -24.47 -13.68
CA LEU A 331 -16.86 -24.50 -14.71
C LEU A 331 -17.86 -25.61 -14.39
N LEU A 332 -19.13 -25.32 -14.59
CA LEU A 332 -20.25 -26.21 -14.27
C LEU A 332 -21.07 -26.49 -15.53
N GLN A 333 -21.66 -27.68 -15.58
CA GLN A 333 -22.65 -28.06 -16.59
C GLN A 333 -23.93 -28.45 -15.87
N ASN A 334 -25.06 -27.94 -16.35
CA ASN A 334 -26.39 -28.30 -15.87
C ASN A 334 -27.27 -28.76 -17.05
N ASP A 335 -28.50 -29.19 -16.76
CA ASP A 335 -29.41 -29.77 -17.76
C ASP A 335 -29.79 -28.79 -18.89
N HIS A 336 -29.69 -27.48 -18.63
CA HIS A 336 -30.10 -26.43 -19.57
C HIS A 336 -28.92 -25.72 -20.25
N HIS A 337 -27.76 -25.68 -19.59
CA HIS A 337 -26.61 -24.92 -20.04
C HIS A 337 -25.31 -25.70 -19.87
N SER A 338 -24.48 -25.62 -20.91
CA SER A 338 -23.06 -25.98 -20.85
C SER A 338 -22.19 -24.72 -20.91
N PRO A 339 -20.96 -24.75 -20.36
CA PRO A 339 -20.02 -23.65 -20.50
C PRO A 339 -19.87 -23.23 -21.96
N THR A 340 -19.81 -21.93 -22.23
CA THR A 340 -19.42 -21.39 -23.53
C THR A 340 -17.92 -21.14 -23.57
N GLU A 341 -17.41 -20.81 -24.76
CA GLU A 341 -16.03 -20.37 -24.89
C GLU A 341 -15.73 -19.12 -24.03
N ASP A 342 -16.68 -18.19 -23.94
CA ASP A 342 -16.53 -16.98 -23.11
C ASP A 342 -16.48 -17.34 -21.62
N ASP A 343 -17.33 -18.25 -21.14
CA ASP A 343 -17.28 -18.74 -19.75
C ASP A 343 -15.89 -19.34 -19.45
N VAL A 344 -15.35 -20.16 -20.37
CA VAL A 344 -14.02 -20.76 -20.25
C VAL A 344 -12.95 -19.67 -20.19
N ARG A 345 -12.99 -18.71 -21.12
CA ARG A 345 -12.02 -17.62 -21.19
C ARG A 345 -12.01 -16.79 -19.92
N GLU A 346 -13.17 -16.35 -19.45
CA GLU A 346 -13.28 -15.50 -18.26
C GLU A 346 -12.86 -16.25 -16.99
N PHE A 347 -13.31 -17.51 -16.82
CA PHE A 347 -12.91 -18.35 -15.69
C PHE A 347 -11.39 -18.54 -15.62
N TYR A 348 -10.77 -18.98 -16.72
CA TYR A 348 -9.32 -19.21 -16.74
C TYR A 348 -8.52 -17.90 -16.66
N THR A 349 -9.09 -16.78 -17.10
CA THR A 349 -8.47 -15.46 -16.91
C THR A 349 -8.37 -15.13 -15.43
N VAL A 350 -9.46 -15.29 -14.66
CA VAL A 350 -9.42 -15.14 -13.20
C VAL A 350 -8.42 -16.11 -12.59
N PHE A 351 -8.51 -17.40 -12.93
CA PHE A 351 -7.65 -18.42 -12.35
C PHE A 351 -6.14 -18.12 -12.54
N HIS A 352 -5.71 -17.90 -13.78
CA HIS A 352 -4.28 -17.73 -14.07
C HIS A 352 -3.75 -16.36 -13.64
N ARG A 353 -4.54 -15.29 -13.74
CA ARG A 353 -4.09 -13.97 -13.29
C ARG A 353 -3.99 -13.90 -11.77
N VAL A 354 -4.90 -14.52 -11.03
CA VAL A 354 -4.81 -14.59 -9.56
C VAL A 354 -3.60 -15.40 -9.10
N ILE A 355 -3.28 -16.52 -9.78
CA ILE A 355 -2.01 -17.23 -9.55
C ILE A 355 -0.80 -16.35 -9.90
N GLY A 356 -0.95 -15.47 -10.88
CA GLY A 356 0.01 -14.42 -11.23
C GLY A 356 -0.01 -13.18 -10.31
N ASN A 357 -0.60 -13.27 -9.11
CA ASN A 357 -0.71 -12.20 -8.11
C ASN A 357 -1.67 -11.05 -8.46
N ALA A 358 -2.59 -11.21 -9.40
CA ALA A 358 -3.70 -10.26 -9.56
C ALA A 358 -4.61 -10.29 -8.32
N VAL A 359 -5.12 -9.12 -7.93
CA VAL A 359 -6.03 -8.98 -6.78
C VAL A 359 -7.46 -9.09 -7.29
N VAL A 360 -8.24 -10.01 -6.72
CA VAL A 360 -9.68 -10.09 -6.98
C VAL A 360 -10.39 -9.03 -6.16
N GLU A 361 -11.29 -8.28 -6.79
CA GLU A 361 -12.19 -7.36 -6.09
C GLU A 361 -13.63 -7.84 -6.26
N LEU A 362 -14.36 -7.88 -5.14
CA LEU A 362 -15.79 -8.12 -5.13
C LEU A 362 -16.52 -6.79 -4.98
N ARG A 363 -17.46 -6.52 -5.88
CA ARG A 363 -18.13 -5.22 -5.99
C ARG A 363 -19.64 -5.39 -5.89
N ILE A 364 -20.24 -4.60 -5.01
CA ILE A 364 -21.70 -4.46 -4.87
C ILE A 364 -22.01 -2.99 -5.13
N ASP A 365 -23.04 -2.72 -5.94
CA ASP A 365 -23.38 -1.36 -6.33
C ASP A 365 -23.66 -0.47 -5.12
N GLY A 366 -23.05 0.72 -5.09
CA GLY A 366 -23.20 1.68 -4.01
C GLY A 366 -22.32 1.44 -2.78
N LEU A 367 -21.53 0.36 -2.75
CA LEU A 367 -20.59 0.06 -1.68
C LEU A 367 -19.14 0.12 -2.16
N GLU A 368 -18.23 0.34 -1.21
CA GLU A 368 -16.79 0.22 -1.50
C GLU A 368 -16.45 -1.24 -1.90
N PRO A 369 -15.61 -1.45 -2.93
CA PRO A 369 -15.13 -2.77 -3.29
C PRO A 369 -14.39 -3.47 -2.16
N VAL A 370 -14.55 -4.78 -2.05
CA VAL A 370 -13.79 -5.62 -1.11
C VAL A 370 -12.70 -6.35 -1.86
N ASP A 371 -11.44 -6.05 -1.53
CA ASP A 371 -10.26 -6.67 -2.13
C ASP A 371 -9.91 -7.99 -1.43
N CYS A 372 -9.79 -9.07 -2.21
CA CYS A 372 -9.42 -10.39 -1.70
C CYS A 372 -7.91 -10.47 -1.44
N GLU A 373 -7.50 -11.33 -0.51
CA GLU A 373 -6.09 -11.59 -0.25
C GLU A 373 -5.37 -12.14 -1.49
N VAL A 374 -4.10 -11.72 -1.64
CA VAL A 374 -3.22 -12.23 -2.70
C VAL A 374 -3.01 -13.72 -2.49
N VAL A 375 -3.24 -14.50 -3.55
CA VAL A 375 -2.95 -15.92 -3.56
C VAL A 375 -1.46 -16.11 -3.83
N ILE A 376 -0.74 -16.69 -2.87
CA ILE A 376 0.67 -17.05 -3.04
C ILE A 376 0.74 -18.50 -3.53
N PRO A 377 1.09 -18.75 -4.80
CA PRO A 377 1.25 -20.12 -5.27
C PRO A 377 2.48 -20.76 -4.61
N VAL A 378 2.30 -21.98 -4.09
CA VAL A 378 3.38 -22.76 -3.49
C VAL A 378 3.68 -23.94 -4.41
N ASN A 379 4.95 -24.14 -4.77
CA ASN A 379 5.42 -25.21 -5.67
C ASN A 379 4.86 -25.17 -7.10
N ILE A 380 4.45 -24.00 -7.58
CA ILE A 380 3.99 -23.81 -8.97
C ILE A 380 4.78 -22.65 -9.56
N ILE A 381 5.27 -22.81 -10.80
CA ILE A 381 5.78 -21.69 -11.60
C ILE A 381 4.58 -21.15 -12.39
N PRO A 382 4.10 -19.92 -12.09
CA PRO A 382 3.00 -19.32 -12.85
C PRO A 382 3.37 -19.24 -14.33
N ARG A 383 2.46 -19.70 -15.19
CA ARG A 383 2.57 -19.52 -16.64
C ARG A 383 2.17 -18.09 -17.00
N ASN A 384 2.53 -17.65 -18.20
CA ASN A 384 1.93 -16.45 -18.77
C ASN A 384 0.40 -16.63 -18.80
N PRO A 385 -0.39 -15.78 -18.13
CA PRO A 385 -1.84 -15.93 -18.07
C PRO A 385 -2.52 -15.91 -19.44
N GLU A 386 -2.04 -15.09 -20.38
CA GLU A 386 -2.64 -14.97 -21.71
C GLU A 386 -2.50 -16.26 -22.52
N GLU A 387 -1.29 -16.84 -22.51
CA GLU A 387 -1.01 -18.12 -23.17
C GLU A 387 -1.82 -19.26 -22.55
N ALA A 388 -1.88 -19.33 -21.22
CA ALA A 388 -2.61 -20.37 -20.52
C ALA A 388 -4.14 -20.30 -20.78
N VAL A 389 -4.70 -19.09 -20.85
CA VAL A 389 -6.10 -18.88 -21.22
C VAL A 389 -6.36 -19.30 -22.66
N ALA A 390 -5.49 -18.94 -23.60
CA ALA A 390 -5.62 -19.32 -25.00
C ALA A 390 -5.62 -20.85 -25.18
N GLU A 391 -4.70 -21.55 -24.51
CA GLU A 391 -4.66 -23.01 -24.54
C GLU A 391 -5.90 -23.67 -23.96
N ALA A 392 -6.44 -23.14 -22.85
CA ALA A 392 -7.65 -23.68 -22.23
C ALA A 392 -8.87 -23.56 -23.16
N VAL A 393 -8.98 -22.42 -23.85
CA VAL A 393 -10.00 -22.18 -24.89
C VAL A 393 -9.83 -23.15 -26.06
N GLU A 394 -8.61 -23.34 -26.56
CA GLU A 394 -8.35 -24.29 -27.66
C GLU A 394 -8.63 -25.74 -27.28
N ALA A 395 -8.30 -26.14 -26.05
CA ALA A 395 -8.63 -27.46 -25.51
C ALA A 395 -10.15 -27.65 -25.46
N PHE A 396 -10.89 -26.62 -25.01
CA PHE A 396 -12.35 -26.65 -24.99
C PHE A 396 -12.97 -26.79 -26.39
N ARG A 397 -12.48 -26.02 -27.37
CA ARG A 397 -12.91 -26.13 -28.78
C ARG A 397 -12.71 -27.55 -29.34
N ARG A 398 -11.53 -28.14 -29.09
CA ARG A 398 -11.21 -29.51 -29.52
C ARG A 398 -12.13 -30.55 -28.87
N ALA A 399 -12.40 -30.43 -27.57
CA ALA A 399 -13.28 -31.33 -26.85
C ALA A 399 -14.72 -31.29 -27.40
N ASN A 400 -15.24 -30.09 -27.71
CA ASN A 400 -16.58 -29.95 -28.29
C ASN A 400 -16.66 -30.44 -29.73
N ALA A 401 -15.62 -30.27 -30.54
CA ALA A 401 -15.57 -30.81 -31.90
C ALA A 401 -15.56 -32.36 -31.95
N GLN A 402 -15.20 -33.02 -30.84
CA GLN A 402 -15.14 -34.48 -30.71
C GLN A 402 -16.39 -35.08 -30.05
N ARG A 403 -17.35 -34.27 -29.60
CA ARG A 403 -18.62 -34.78 -29.04
C ARG A 403 -19.54 -35.21 -30.20
N PRO A 404 -19.92 -36.49 -30.31
CA PRO A 404 -20.92 -36.92 -31.29
C PRO A 404 -22.28 -36.29 -30.96
N GLU A 405 -23.05 -35.96 -32.01
CA GLU A 405 -24.40 -35.37 -31.94
C GLU A 405 -25.39 -36.17 -31.09
#